data_AF-A0A8T9FTK2-F1
#
_entry.id   AF-A0A8T9FTK2-F1
#
_cell.length_a   1.000
_cell.length_b   1.000
_cell.length_c   1.000
_cell.angle_alpha   90.00
_cell.angle_beta   90.00
_cell.angle_gamma   90.00
#
_symmetry.space_group_name_H-M   'P 1'
#
loop_
_entity.id
_entity.type
_entity.pdbx_description
1 polymer ?
#
loop_
_entity_poly.entity_id
_entity_poly.type
_entity_poly.pdbx_seq_one_letter_code
_entity_poly.pdbx_strand_id
1 'polypeptide(L)' 'MKYETGMQIVYDVLNKGILVEFRGQPHYFPGPFKTQKQAVSAGEALCRELGWGKSDGM' A
#
# COMPACT_ATOMS: atom_id res chain seq x y z
N MET A 1 5.39 -12.58 1.46
CA MET A 1 5.13 -11.73 2.64
C MET A 1 3.65 -11.82 2.95
N LYS A 2 3.26 -11.98 4.21
CA LYS A 2 1.85 -11.87 4.62
C LYS A 2 1.61 -10.41 5.04
N TYR A 3 0.60 -9.77 4.48
CA TYR A 3 0.19 -8.44 4.93
C TYR A 3 -0.31 -8.48 6.38
N GLU A 4 -0.18 -7.35 7.08
CA GLU A 4 -0.74 -7.19 8.43
C GLU A 4 -2.27 -7.33 8.39
N THR A 5 -2.88 -7.81 9.48
CA THR A 5 -4.33 -7.90 9.57
C THR A 5 -4.96 -6.51 9.37
N GLY A 6 -5.90 -6.41 8.43
CA GLY A 6 -6.57 -5.14 8.10
C GLY A 6 -5.83 -4.26 7.10
N MET A 7 -4.61 -4.64 6.66
CA MET A 7 -3.92 -3.98 5.56
C MET A 7 -4.51 -4.43 4.21
N GLN A 8 -4.86 -3.46 3.36
CA GLN A 8 -5.35 -3.71 2.00
C GLN A 8 -4.59 -2.85 0.99
N ILE A 9 -4.27 -3.43 -0.16
CA ILE A 9 -3.67 -2.73 -1.30
C ILE A 9 -4.50 -3.10 -2.52
N VAL A 10 -5.21 -2.13 -3.09
CA VAL A 10 -6.13 -2.31 -4.21
C VAL A 10 -5.66 -1.48 -5.39
N TYR A 11 -5.43 -2.13 -6.52
CA TYR A 11 -5.07 -1.45 -7.77
C TYR A 11 -6.33 -0.97 -8.49
N ASP A 12 -6.37 0.32 -8.77
CA ASP A 12 -7.39 0.94 -9.61
C ASP A 12 -7.02 0.74 -11.07
N VAL A 13 -7.68 -0.21 -11.73
CA VAL A 13 -7.42 -0.56 -13.14
C VAL A 13 -7.85 0.54 -14.12
N LEU A 14 -8.76 1.43 -13.72
CA LEU A 14 -9.27 2.49 -14.58
C LEU A 14 -8.28 3.66 -14.65
N ASN A 15 -7.89 4.18 -13.49
CA ASN A 15 -6.96 5.32 -13.40
C ASN A 15 -5.50 4.89 -13.32
N LYS A 16 -5.24 3.58 -13.24
CA LYS A 16 -3.91 3.01 -12.99
C LYS A 16 -3.30 3.58 -11.70
N GLY A 17 -4.11 3.75 -10.67
CA GLY A 17 -3.75 4.25 -9.33
C GLY A 17 -3.71 3.13 -8.29
N ILE A 18 -3.47 3.46 -7.02
CA ILE A 18 -3.54 2.50 -5.91
C ILE A 18 -4.25 3.10 -4.70
N LEU A 19 -5.19 2.35 -4.12
CA LEU A 19 -5.76 2.61 -2.81
C LEU A 19 -5.09 1.68 -1.78
N VAL A 20 -4.63 2.26 -0.68
CA VAL A 20 -3.98 1.56 0.42
C VAL A 20 -4.76 1.82 1.69
N GLU A 21 -5.25 0.78 2.33
CA GLU A 21 -5.78 0.84 3.69
C GLU A 21 -4.71 0.31 4.64
N PHE A 22 -4.24 1.12 5.58
CA PHE A 22 -3.26 0.69 6.57
C PHE A 22 -3.70 1.13 7.97
N ARG A 23 -3.92 0.17 8.88
CA ARG A 23 -4.37 0.42 10.27
C ARG A 23 -5.60 1.34 10.36
N GLY A 24 -6.56 1.14 9.46
CA GLY A 24 -7.80 1.93 9.40
C GLY A 24 -7.64 3.32 8.78
N GLN A 25 -6.52 3.58 8.08
CA GLN A 25 -6.27 4.84 7.38
C GLN A 25 -6.19 4.58 5.86
N PRO A 26 -7.09 5.18 5.06
CA PRO A 26 -7.04 5.10 3.61
C PRO A 26 -6.06 6.11 3.02
N HIS A 27 -5.28 5.68 2.03
CA HIS A 27 -4.36 6.50 1.26
C HIS A 27 -4.53 6.17 -0.23
N TYR A 28 -4.82 7.19 -1.03
CA TYR A 28 -4.92 7.03 -2.48
C TYR A 28 -3.74 7.70 -3.19
N PHE A 29 -3.07 6.93 -4.04
CA PHE A 29 -2.04 7.44 -4.94
C PHE A 29 -2.64 7.49 -6.35
N PRO A 30 -2.89 8.70 -6.88
CA PRO A 30 -3.39 8.83 -8.24
C PRO A 30 -2.34 8.30 -9.23
N GLY A 31 -2.83 7.63 -10.25
CA GLY A 31 -2.02 7.15 -11.36
C GLY A 31 -1.61 8.26 -12.34
N PRO A 32 -1.05 7.89 -13.51
CA PRO A 32 -0.91 6.52 -13.98
C PRO A 32 0.42 5.88 -13.57
N PHE A 33 0.36 4.76 -12.84
CA PHE A 33 1.48 3.84 -12.72
C PHE A 33 1.68 3.08 -14.04
N LYS A 34 2.94 2.81 -14.42
CA LYS A 34 3.24 2.09 -15.67
C LYS A 34 2.79 0.63 -15.62
N THR A 35 2.80 0.03 -14.42
CA THR A 35 2.38 -1.34 -14.18
C THR A 35 1.69 -1.46 -12.82
N GLN A 36 0.81 -2.44 -12.68
CA GLN A 36 0.21 -2.81 -11.39
C GLN A 36 1.29 -3.13 -10.34
N LYS A 37 2.40 -3.76 -10.74
CA LYS A 37 3.52 -4.06 -9.85
C LYS A 37 4.15 -2.79 -9.26
N GLN A 38 4.32 -1.74 -10.07
CA GLN A 38 4.82 -0.45 -9.57
C GLN A 38 3.84 0.18 -8.57
N ALA A 39 2.54 0.15 -8.88
CA ALA A 39 1.50 0.68 -8.01
C ALA A 39 1.48 -0.04 -6.64
N VAL A 40 1.51 -1.37 -6.64
CA VAL A 40 1.58 -2.18 -5.42
C VAL A 40 2.86 -1.90 -4.64
N SER A 41 4.00 -1.79 -5.32
CA SER A 41 5.28 -1.49 -4.67
C SER A 41 5.27 -0.12 -3.97
N ALA A 42 4.62 0.88 -4.58
CA ALA A 42 4.44 2.20 -3.97
C ALA A 42 3.54 2.13 -2.72
N GLY A 43 2.44 1.37 -2.78
CA GLY A 43 1.57 1.17 -1.62
C GLY A 43 2.25 0.43 -0.47
N GLU A 44 3.02 -0.62 -0.78
CA GLU A 44 3.81 -1.31 0.23
C GLU A 44 4.92 -0.41 0.82
N ALA A 45 5.54 0.45 0.00
CA ALA A 45 6.55 1.40 0.48
C ALA A 45 5.96 2.37 1.51
N LEU A 46 4.76 2.92 1.24
CA LEU A 46 4.02 3.72 2.22
C LEU A 46 3.82 2.94 3.53
N CYS A 47 3.34 1.69 3.46
CA CYS A 47 3.11 0.90 4.67
C CYS A 47 4.42 0.70 5.47
N ARG A 48 5.56 0.47 4.80
CA ARG A 48 6.88 0.36 5.47
C ARG A 48 7.31 1.67 6.14
N GLU A 49 7.06 2.81 5.49
CA GLU A 49 7.29 4.13 6.08
C GLU A 49 6.43 4.34 7.34
N LEU A 50 5.17 3.89 7.30
CA LEU A 50 4.23 3.90 8.42
C LEU A 50 4.50 2.83 9.49
N GLY A 51 5.58 2.04 9.36
CA GLY A 51 6.02 1.09 10.37
C GLY A 51 5.64 -0.37 10.13
N TRP A 52 5.09 -0.72 8.96
CA TRP A 52 4.84 -2.11 8.61
C TRP A 52 6.14 -2.93 8.63
N GLY A 53 6.14 -4.03 9.39
CA GLY A 53 7.28 -4.93 9.52
C GLY A 53 8.37 -4.45 10.48
N LYS A 54 8.20 -3.30 11.13
CA LYS A 54 9.00 -2.96 12.32
C LYS A 54 8.34 -3.65 13.50
N SER A 55 9.05 -4.60 14.13
CA SER A 55 8.68 -5.03 15.47
C SER A 55 8.83 -3.82 16.38
N ASP A 56 7.75 -3.40 17.03
CA ASP A 56 7.86 -2.43 18.12
C ASP A 56 8.95 -2.92 19.08
N GLY A 57 9.89 -2.02 19.39
CA GLY A 57 11.13 -2.35 20.07
C GLY A 57 10.91 -3.18 21.31
N MET A 58 11.74 -4.21 21.43
CA MET A 58 12.03 -5.00 22.62
C MET A 58 12.43 -4.11 23.80
#